data_AF-A0A836VZ60-F1
#
_entry.id   AF-A0A836VZ60-F1
#
_cell.length_a   1.000
_cell.length_b   1.000
_cell.length_c   1.000
_cell.angle_alpha   90.00
_cell.angle_beta   90.00
_cell.angle_gamma   90.00
#
_symmetry.space_group_name_H-M   'P 1'
#
loop_
_entity.id
_entity.type
_entity.pdbx_description
1 polymer ?
#
loop_
_entity_poly.entity_id
_entity_poly.type
_entity_poly.pdbx_seq_one_letter_code
_entity_poly.pdbx_strand_id
1 'polypeptide(L)'
;MDNPGAANNILVAVSASSDPTAGWTGFAIDSDTDNQQWADFPMFGLDADAVYVTANMFPVQQGGNFEINVLTIPKADLLAATPTVANATLIENQVAIGFSPHPAVDFGPSDGRAPLLSADPNGGNTLTRTDVLGAGAANATLSASTTINV
;
A
#
# COMPACT_ATOMS: atom_id res chain seq x y z
N MET A 1 -13.89 -2.81 -10.06
CA MET A 1 -14.20 -1.36 -10.03
C MET A 1 -13.19 -0.75 -10.98
N ASP A 2 -13.54 -0.64 -12.27
CA ASP A 2 -12.73 0.09 -13.24
C ASP A 2 -13.40 1.45 -13.42
N ASN A 3 -12.78 2.50 -12.89
CA ASN A 3 -13.26 3.88 -13.03
C ASN A 3 -12.18 4.73 -13.72
N PRO A 4 -11.98 4.57 -15.04
CA PRO A 4 -10.81 5.07 -15.75
C PRO A 4 -10.82 6.59 -16.00
N GLY A 5 -11.26 7.41 -15.05
CA GLY A 5 -11.32 8.86 -15.28
C GLY A 5 -11.77 9.74 -14.10
N ALA A 6 -11.75 9.24 -12.86
CA ALA A 6 -11.93 10.10 -11.70
C ALA A 6 -11.16 9.55 -10.50
N ALA A 7 -10.78 10.45 -9.59
CA ALA A 7 -10.15 10.08 -8.34
C ALA A 7 -11.01 9.07 -7.57
N ASN A 8 -10.35 8.16 -6.86
CA ASN A 8 -11.00 7.07 -6.14
C ASN A 8 -10.38 6.87 -4.76
N ASN A 9 -11.00 5.97 -3.99
CA ASN A 9 -10.53 5.61 -2.66
C ASN A 9 -10.00 4.18 -2.64
N ILE A 10 -9.00 3.95 -1.81
CA ILE A 10 -8.67 2.60 -1.34
C ILE A 10 -9.65 2.25 -0.22
N LEU A 11 -10.36 1.14 -0.37
CA LEU A 11 -11.31 0.65 0.63
C LEU A 11 -10.68 -0.50 1.43
N VAL A 12 -10.64 -0.34 2.75
CA VAL A 12 -10.12 -1.35 3.68
C VAL A 12 -11.17 -1.63 4.74
N ALA A 13 -11.32 -2.88 5.14
CA ALA A 13 -12.18 -3.24 6.25
C ALA A 13 -11.50 -4.26 7.17
N VAL A 14 -11.78 -4.17 8.46
CA VAL A 14 -11.34 -5.11 9.49
C VAL A 14 -12.56 -5.81 10.08
N SER A 15 -12.50 -7.13 10.22
CA SER A 15 -13.57 -7.89 10.86
C SER A 15 -13.59 -7.61 12.36
N ALA A 16 -14.78 -7.59 12.96
CA ALA A 16 -14.95 -7.33 14.38
C ALA A 16 -14.32 -8.43 15.28
N SER A 17 -14.07 -9.61 14.71
CA SER A 17 -13.44 -10.73 15.40
C SER A 17 -12.77 -11.68 14.39
N SER A 18 -12.27 -12.83 14.88
CA SER A 18 -11.82 -13.94 14.04
C SER A 18 -12.95 -14.63 13.27
N ASP A 19 -14.22 -14.39 13.63
CA ASP A 19 -15.38 -14.77 12.83
C ASP A 19 -15.68 -13.64 11.83
N PRO A 20 -15.44 -13.83 10.52
CA PRO A 20 -15.68 -12.81 9.50
C PRO A 20 -17.17 -12.53 9.23
N THR A 21 -18.09 -13.28 9.87
CA THR A 21 -19.53 -13.02 9.80
C THR A 21 -20.02 -12.08 10.90
N ALA A 22 -19.19 -11.83 11.93
CA ALA A 22 -19.55 -11.03 13.11
C ALA A 22 -19.55 -9.50 12.87
N GLY A 23 -19.53 -9.06 11.61
CA GLY A 23 -19.51 -7.65 11.23
C GLY A 23 -18.11 -7.11 10.92
N TRP A 24 -18.08 -5.92 10.31
CA TRP A 24 -16.88 -5.27 9.79
C TRP A 24 -16.91 -3.77 10.07
N THR A 25 -15.73 -3.20 10.33
CA THR A 25 -15.52 -1.75 10.30
C THR A 25 -14.75 -1.42 9.02
N GLY A 26 -15.37 -0.62 8.15
CA GLY A 26 -14.80 -0.22 6.87
C GLY A 26 -14.33 1.23 6.86
N PHE A 27 -13.30 1.49 6.05
CA PHE A 27 -12.69 2.79 5.83
C PHE A 27 -12.57 3.04 4.33
N ALA A 28 -12.79 4.30 3.93
CA ALA A 28 -12.44 4.82 2.62
C ALA A 28 -11.30 5.81 2.82
N ILE A 29 -10.18 5.55 2.15
CA ILE A 29 -8.96 6.35 2.24
C ILE A 29 -8.72 6.93 0.86
N ASP A 30 -8.53 8.25 0.79
CA ASP A 30 -8.19 8.92 -0.46
C ASP A 30 -6.93 8.28 -1.05
N SER A 31 -7.00 7.86 -2.31
CA SER A 31 -5.89 7.13 -2.94
C SER A 31 -4.80 8.03 -3.51
N ASP A 32 -5.12 9.31 -3.64
CA ASP A 32 -4.26 10.35 -4.17
C ASP A 32 -4.64 11.71 -3.57
N THR A 33 -3.71 12.33 -2.86
CA THR A 33 -4.01 13.55 -2.08
C THR A 33 -4.38 14.76 -2.93
N ASP A 34 -3.96 14.80 -4.21
CA ASP A 34 -4.27 15.91 -5.11
C ASP A 34 -5.36 15.60 -6.14
N ASN A 35 -5.89 14.36 -6.12
CA ASN A 35 -7.00 13.87 -6.94
C ASN A 35 -6.74 13.94 -8.46
N GLN A 36 -5.49 13.82 -8.89
CA GLN A 36 -5.06 13.80 -10.29
C GLN A 36 -4.82 12.39 -10.85
N GLN A 37 -4.71 11.38 -9.99
CA GLN A 37 -4.60 9.98 -10.35
C GLN A 37 -5.71 9.14 -9.72
N TRP A 38 -5.89 7.93 -10.26
CA TRP A 38 -6.76 6.91 -9.70
C TRP A 38 -5.96 5.63 -9.47
N ALA A 39 -6.22 4.98 -8.34
CA ALA A 39 -5.63 3.71 -7.97
C ALA A 39 -6.26 2.55 -8.75
N ASP A 40 -5.42 1.79 -9.43
CA ASP A 40 -5.75 0.55 -10.12
C ASP A 40 -4.83 -0.59 -9.67
N PHE A 41 -5.35 -1.81 -9.82
CA PHE A 41 -4.63 -3.06 -9.61
C PHE A 41 -3.94 -3.13 -8.24
N PRO A 42 -4.70 -2.97 -7.14
CA PRO A 42 -4.10 -2.88 -5.82
C PRO A 42 -3.49 -4.22 -5.40
N MET A 43 -2.30 -4.18 -4.79
CA MET A 43 -1.70 -5.34 -4.11
C MET A 43 -1.85 -5.18 -2.61
N PHE A 44 -2.00 -6.30 -1.91
CA PHE A 44 -2.22 -6.31 -0.47
C PHE A 44 -1.22 -7.22 0.23
N GLY A 45 -0.68 -6.75 1.35
CA GLY A 45 0.08 -7.58 2.29
C GLY A 45 -0.01 -7.03 3.71
N LEU A 46 0.66 -7.70 4.63
CA LEU A 46 0.61 -7.40 6.06
C LEU A 46 1.80 -8.04 6.77
N ASP A 47 2.19 -7.46 7.90
CA ASP A 47 3.14 -8.04 8.84
C ASP A 47 2.65 -7.84 10.29
N ALA A 48 3.50 -8.00 11.31
CA ALA A 48 3.10 -7.74 12.70
C ALA A 48 2.67 -6.28 12.97
N ASP A 49 3.15 -5.31 12.18
CA ASP A 49 3.05 -3.88 12.44
C ASP A 49 1.89 -3.20 11.70
N ALA A 50 1.68 -3.54 10.43
CA ALA A 50 0.71 -2.85 9.58
C ALA A 50 0.09 -3.75 8.50
N VAL A 51 -0.92 -3.20 7.83
CA VAL A 51 -1.38 -3.66 6.52
C VAL A 51 -0.90 -2.69 5.46
N TYR A 52 -0.61 -3.23 4.28
CA TYR A 52 -0.03 -2.50 3.17
C TYR A 52 -0.90 -2.67 1.93
N VAL A 53 -1.22 -1.56 1.29
CA VAL A 53 -1.82 -1.56 -0.04
C VAL A 53 -0.90 -0.79 -0.98
N THR A 54 -0.51 -1.39 -2.10
CA THR A 54 0.09 -0.62 -3.19
C THR A 54 -0.91 -0.48 -4.31
N ALA A 55 -0.78 0.54 -5.13
CA ALA A 55 -1.59 0.70 -6.33
C ALA A 55 -0.76 1.31 -7.45
N ASN A 56 -1.09 0.90 -8.67
CA ASN A 56 -0.68 1.61 -9.87
C ASN A 56 -1.59 2.83 -10.02
N MET A 57 -1.01 4.01 -10.14
CA MET A 57 -1.75 5.26 -10.16
C MET A 57 -1.78 5.81 -11.58
N PHE A 58 -2.93 5.75 -12.22
CA PHE A 58 -3.11 6.24 -13.58
C PHE A 58 -3.69 7.65 -13.56
N PRO A 59 -3.30 8.53 -14.49
CA PRO A 59 -3.83 9.89 -14.52
C PRO A 59 -5.32 9.90 -14.88
N VAL A 60 -6.10 10.72 -14.17
CA VAL A 60 -7.54 10.90 -14.44
C VAL A 60 -7.80 11.92 -15.56
N GLN A 61 -6.79 12.73 -15.89
CA GLN A 61 -6.82 13.68 -17.00
C GLN A 61 -5.77 13.33 -18.05
N GLN A 62 -6.03 13.68 -19.31
CA GLN A 62 -5.06 13.49 -20.39
C GLN A 62 -3.77 14.26 -20.11
N GLY A 63 -2.62 13.57 -20.24
CA GLY A 63 -1.30 14.18 -20.06
C GLY A 63 -0.81 14.23 -18.62
N GLY A 64 -1.56 13.68 -17.66
CA GLY A 64 -1.07 13.48 -16.29
C GLY A 64 0.00 12.38 -16.21
N ASN A 65 0.67 12.31 -15.06
CA ASN A 65 1.73 11.35 -14.80
C ASN A 65 1.18 10.02 -14.28
N PHE A 66 1.91 8.95 -14.57
CA PHE A 66 1.74 7.66 -13.90
C PHE A 66 2.56 7.64 -12.62
N GLU A 67 2.00 7.08 -11.56
CA GLU A 67 2.65 6.96 -10.26
C GLU A 67 2.48 5.56 -9.66
N ILE A 68 3.16 5.33 -8.55
CA ILE A 68 2.96 4.17 -7.69
C ILE A 68 2.78 4.70 -6.27
N ASN A 69 1.66 4.36 -5.65
CA ASN A 69 1.39 4.77 -4.27
C ASN A 69 1.45 3.56 -3.35
N VAL A 70 1.95 3.78 -2.13
CA VAL A 70 2.00 2.79 -1.05
C VAL A 70 1.27 3.35 0.15
N LEU A 71 0.14 2.73 0.48
CA LEU A 71 -0.60 2.98 1.70
C LEU A 71 -0.14 2.01 2.78
N THR A 72 0.21 2.56 3.94
CA THR A 72 0.50 1.82 5.16
C THR A 72 -0.56 2.17 6.20
N ILE A 73 -1.11 1.17 6.89
CA ILE A 73 -2.08 1.38 7.97
C ILE A 73 -1.63 0.58 9.18
N PRO A 74 -1.20 1.24 10.28
CA PRO A 74 -0.80 0.56 11.49
C PRO A 74 -1.90 -0.37 12.02
N LYS A 75 -1.54 -1.63 12.31
CA LYS A 75 -2.48 -2.59 12.90
C LYS A 75 -2.96 -2.15 14.28
N ALA A 76 -2.16 -1.38 15.02
CA ALA A 76 -2.58 -0.79 16.28
C ALA A 76 -3.86 0.07 16.14
N ASP A 77 -4.01 0.78 15.02
CA ASP A 77 -5.21 1.57 14.74
C ASP A 77 -6.40 0.68 14.38
N LEU A 78 -6.16 -0.35 13.56
CA LEU A 78 -7.20 -1.26 13.08
C LEU A 78 -7.72 -2.21 14.18
N LEU A 79 -6.86 -2.55 15.14
CA LEU A 79 -7.17 -3.46 16.26
C LEU A 79 -7.52 -2.72 17.56
N ALA A 80 -7.61 -1.40 17.53
CA ALA A 80 -8.10 -0.61 18.66
C ALA A 80 -9.54 -0.98 19.01
N ALA A 81 -9.96 -0.70 20.25
CA ALA A 81 -11.33 -0.96 20.71
C ALA A 81 -12.39 -0.29 19.82
N THR A 82 -12.06 0.89 19.28
CA THR A 82 -12.76 1.50 18.15
C THR A 82 -11.74 1.60 17.02
N PRO A 83 -11.85 0.79 15.96
CA PRO A 83 -10.90 0.83 14.85
C PRO A 83 -10.82 2.20 14.19
N THR A 84 -9.62 2.62 13.79
CA THR A 84 -9.37 3.89 13.08
C THR A 84 -8.33 3.69 11.96
N VAL A 85 -8.05 4.77 11.22
CA VAL A 85 -6.95 4.88 10.25
C VAL A 85 -6.17 6.19 10.46
N ALA A 86 -6.13 6.69 11.70
CA ALA A 86 -5.62 8.02 12.01
C ALA A 86 -4.12 8.16 11.75
N ASN A 87 -3.38 7.05 11.85
CA ASN A 87 -1.95 6.96 11.60
C ASN A 87 -1.65 6.29 10.25
N ALA A 88 -2.62 6.20 9.35
CA ALA A 88 -2.35 5.73 7.99
C ALA A 88 -1.43 6.71 7.26
N THR A 89 -0.45 6.19 6.53
CA THR A 89 0.47 6.98 5.71
C THR A 89 0.33 6.56 4.26
N LEU A 90 0.02 7.52 3.39
CA LEU A 90 0.07 7.36 1.94
C LEU A 90 1.41 7.92 1.44
N ILE A 91 2.22 7.05 0.84
CA ILE A 91 3.52 7.40 0.26
C ILE A 91 3.31 7.43 -1.26
N GLU A 92 3.35 8.63 -1.84
CA GLU A 92 2.94 8.88 -3.22
C GLU A 92 4.13 9.03 -4.17
N ASN A 93 3.90 8.89 -5.48
CA ASN A 93 4.90 9.10 -6.52
C ASN A 93 6.18 8.26 -6.39
N GLN A 94 6.04 6.94 -6.22
CA GLN A 94 7.14 6.00 -6.01
C GLN A 94 7.46 5.15 -7.24
N VAL A 95 7.52 5.74 -8.44
CA VAL A 95 7.74 4.99 -9.70
C VAL A 95 9.01 4.12 -9.72
N ALA A 96 10.01 4.45 -8.90
CA ALA A 96 11.27 3.71 -8.80
C ALA A 96 11.12 2.31 -8.17
N ILE A 97 10.02 2.01 -7.48
CA ILE A 97 9.82 0.71 -6.82
C ILE A 97 9.18 -0.35 -7.74
N GLY A 98 9.05 -0.06 -9.03
CA GLY A 98 8.55 -0.98 -10.06
C GLY A 98 7.03 -0.94 -10.25
N PHE A 99 6.56 -1.71 -11.23
CA PHE A 99 5.13 -1.80 -11.56
C PHE A 99 4.45 -2.86 -10.68
N SER A 100 3.30 -2.52 -10.09
CA SER A 100 2.56 -3.38 -9.16
C SER A 100 3.43 -4.00 -8.07
N PRO A 101 4.04 -3.22 -7.16
CA PRO A 101 4.85 -3.78 -6.08
C PRO A 101 3.98 -4.61 -5.16
N HIS A 102 4.36 -5.85 -4.88
CA HIS A 102 3.64 -6.77 -4.02
C HIS A 102 4.22 -6.70 -2.60
N PRO A 103 3.48 -6.19 -1.61
CA PRO A 103 3.90 -6.34 -0.22
C PRO A 103 3.90 -7.82 0.17
N ALA A 104 4.87 -8.23 0.96
CA ALA A 104 4.87 -9.57 1.52
C ALA A 104 3.75 -9.75 2.57
N VAL A 105 3.34 -10.99 2.74
CA VAL A 105 2.58 -11.43 3.91
C VAL A 105 3.57 -12.09 4.86
N ASP A 106 3.76 -11.49 6.02
CA ASP A 106 4.66 -11.96 7.06
C ASP A 106 3.88 -12.18 8.37
N PHE A 107 4.11 -13.33 9.00
CA PHE A 107 3.53 -13.67 10.31
C PHE A 107 4.60 -13.71 11.41
N GLY A 108 5.83 -13.32 11.07
CA GLY A 108 6.93 -13.14 12.01
C GLY A 108 6.69 -11.99 12.99
N PRO A 109 7.58 -11.85 13.99
CA PRO A 109 7.54 -10.71 14.89
C PRO A 109 7.83 -9.40 14.15
N SER A 110 7.39 -8.28 14.73
CA SER A 110 7.74 -6.93 14.27
C SER A 110 9.25 -6.77 14.16
N ASP A 111 9.70 -6.30 12.99
CA ASP A 111 11.05 -5.78 12.78
C ASP A 111 11.03 -4.31 12.27
N GLY A 112 9.84 -3.69 12.29
CA GLY A 112 9.60 -2.32 11.85
C GLY A 112 9.66 -2.11 10.35
N ARG A 113 9.69 -3.20 9.54
CA ARG A 113 9.86 -3.13 8.09
C ARG A 113 8.97 -4.13 7.35
N ALA A 114 8.61 -3.79 6.11
CA ALA A 114 7.91 -4.71 5.22
C ALA A 114 8.49 -4.69 3.81
N PRO A 115 8.92 -5.84 3.26
CA PRO A 115 9.43 -5.89 1.91
C PRO A 115 8.30 -5.78 0.87
N LEU A 116 8.54 -4.95 -0.14
CA LEU A 116 7.77 -4.83 -1.37
C LEU A 116 8.61 -5.40 -2.51
N LEU A 117 8.03 -6.29 -3.32
CA LEU A 117 8.70 -6.93 -4.44
C LEU A 117 7.98 -6.62 -5.75
N SER A 118 8.73 -6.25 -6.78
CA SER A 118 8.21 -5.98 -8.12
C SER A 118 9.17 -6.49 -9.19
N ALA A 119 8.70 -6.58 -10.42
CA ALA A 119 9.62 -6.67 -11.56
C ALA A 119 10.45 -5.37 -11.64
N ASP A 120 11.75 -5.49 -11.94
CA ASP A 120 12.62 -4.31 -12.02
C ASP A 120 12.10 -3.31 -13.07
N PRO A 121 11.90 -2.03 -12.71
CA PRO A 121 11.37 -1.03 -13.64
C PRO A 121 12.28 -0.79 -14.84
N ASN A 122 13.56 -1.15 -14.75
CA ASN A 122 14.53 -1.02 -15.85
C ASN A 122 14.57 -2.26 -16.76
N GLY A 123 13.76 -3.28 -16.45
CA GLY A 123 13.68 -4.54 -17.18
C GLY A 123 14.81 -5.52 -16.86
N GLY A 124 14.83 -6.62 -17.61
CA GLY A 124 15.70 -7.77 -17.35
C GLY A 124 15.01 -8.88 -16.55
N ASN A 125 15.71 -9.99 -16.33
CA ASN A 125 15.25 -11.07 -15.45
C ASN A 125 15.64 -10.75 -14.01
N THR A 126 15.21 -9.60 -13.51
CA THR A 126 15.53 -9.11 -12.16
C THR A 126 14.27 -8.64 -11.44
N LEU A 127 14.30 -8.73 -10.11
CA LEU A 127 13.29 -8.13 -9.24
C LEU A 127 13.85 -6.86 -8.60
N THR A 128 12.97 -5.91 -8.31
CA THR A 128 13.26 -4.82 -7.40
C THR A 128 12.64 -5.12 -6.04
N ARG A 129 13.43 -4.91 -4.98
CA ARG A 129 12.97 -4.94 -3.60
C ARG A 129 13.14 -3.56 -2.97
N THR A 130 12.08 -3.08 -2.34
CA THR A 130 12.07 -1.88 -1.49
C THR A 130 11.42 -2.25 -0.17
N ASP A 131 11.93 -1.76 0.96
CA ASP A 131 11.30 -1.98 2.26
C ASP A 131 10.50 -0.74 2.67
N VAL A 132 9.28 -0.93 3.18
CA VAL A 132 8.63 0.05 4.05
C VAL A 132 9.42 0.10 5.36
N LEU A 133 9.69 1.29 5.88
CA LEU A 133 10.42 1.53 7.12
C LEU A 133 9.52 2.26 8.12
N GLY A 134 9.60 1.89 9.40
CA GLY A 134 8.75 2.47 10.44
C GLY A 134 7.29 2.08 10.23
N ALA A 135 7.06 0.83 9.84
CA ALA A 135 5.82 0.43 9.17
C ALA A 135 4.55 0.53 10.04
N GLY A 136 4.69 0.45 11.37
CA GLY A 136 3.61 0.69 12.33
C GLY A 136 3.47 2.14 12.82
N ALA A 137 4.22 3.09 12.26
CA ALA A 137 4.23 4.50 12.67
C ALA A 137 3.50 5.39 11.66
N ALA A 138 3.03 6.56 12.14
CA ALA A 138 2.30 7.55 11.32
C ALA A 138 3.16 8.28 10.26
N ASN A 139 4.43 7.92 10.15
CA ASN A 139 5.41 8.54 9.26
C ASN A 139 6.26 7.47 8.55
N ALA A 140 5.63 6.36 8.16
CA ALA A 140 6.29 5.32 7.40
C ALA A 140 6.94 5.89 6.12
N THR A 141 8.09 5.34 5.74
CA THR A 141 8.85 5.76 4.55
C THR A 141 9.29 4.55 3.75
N LEU A 142 9.87 4.74 2.57
CA LEU A 142 10.48 3.67 1.79
C LEU A 142 12.01 3.72 1.90
N SER A 143 12.64 2.55 1.93
CA SER A 143 14.09 2.42 1.77
C SER A 143 14.51 2.76 0.33
N ALA A 144 15.81 2.88 0.10
CA ALA A 144 16.33 2.74 -1.25
C ALA A 144 16.01 1.35 -1.81
N SER A 145 15.70 1.28 -3.10
CA SER A 145 15.46 0.03 -3.81
C SER A 145 16.75 -0.75 -4.04
N THR A 146 16.62 -2.08 -4.07
CA THR A 146 17.70 -3.02 -4.37
C THR A 146 17.28 -3.96 -5.48
N THR A 147 18.20 -4.25 -6.41
CA THR A 147 17.97 -5.23 -7.48
C THR A 147 18.34 -6.63 -7.00
N ILE A 148 17.49 -7.60 -7.30
CA ILE A 148 17.68 -9.04 -7.05
C ILE A 148 17.79 -9.73 -8.40
N ASN A 149 18.87 -10.47 -8.62
CA ASN A 149 19.06 -11.27 -9.82
C ASN A 149 18.31 -12.60 -9.70
N VAL A 150 17.64 -13.02 -10.78
CA VAL A 150 16.85 -14.26 -10.86
C VAL A 150 17.48 -15.27 -11.81
#